data_AF-A0A4Q2YW24-F1
#
_entry.id   AF-A0A4Q2YW24-F1
#
_cell.length_a   1.000
_cell.length_b   1.000
_cell.length_c   1.000
_cell.angle_alpha   90.00
_cell.angle_beta   90.00
_cell.angle_gamma   90.00
#
_symmetry.space_group_name_H-M   'P 1'
#
loop_
_entity.id
_entity.type
_entity.pdbx_description
1 polymer ?
#
loop_
_entity_poly.entity_id
_entity_poly.type
_entity_poly.pdbx_seq_one_letter_code
_entity_poly.pdbx_strand_id
1 'polypeptide(L)'
;MPKHRAPSDRSKRPLGAARLDELALTYVARFATSRAKLTRYLSRKVRESEWIDEIDAMTACEAVADRMEQLRYLDDRQYAVMRAGAMTRRGLGVRRVKAQLYVDGIAPADSGEAIETAEGAAVTAAVGFARRRRFGPFAVHASDDPKQRERQIAAFLRAGHSMTIARRILAVPPGDEAALAVLDDETMLD
;
A
#
# COMPACT_ATOMS: atom_id res chain seq x y z
N MET A 1 -31.35 -37.63 16.57
CA MET A 1 -30.54 -38.01 15.40
C MET A 1 -29.72 -36.81 14.95
N PRO A 2 -28.40 -36.77 15.18
CA PRO A 2 -27.58 -35.69 14.65
C PRO A 2 -27.42 -35.89 13.13
N LYS A 3 -27.84 -34.90 12.34
CA LYS A 3 -27.64 -34.89 10.88
C LYS A 3 -26.14 -34.77 10.59
N HIS A 4 -25.49 -35.88 10.25
CA HIS A 4 -24.13 -35.87 9.74
C HIS A 4 -24.15 -35.24 8.34
N ARG A 5 -23.62 -34.02 8.20
CA ARG A 5 -23.37 -33.41 6.89
C ARG A 5 -22.32 -34.27 6.20
N ALA A 6 -22.63 -34.82 5.04
CA ALA A 6 -21.65 -35.53 4.22
C ALA A 6 -20.42 -34.64 4.01
N PRO A 7 -19.18 -35.16 4.16
CA PRO A 7 -18.00 -34.39 3.85
C PRO A 7 -18.09 -33.95 2.39
N SER A 8 -17.99 -32.64 2.12
CA SER A 8 -17.91 -32.13 0.76
C SER A 8 -16.78 -32.87 0.06
N ASP A 9 -17.04 -33.48 -1.09
CA ASP A 9 -15.99 -33.99 -1.96
C ASP A 9 -15.00 -32.84 -2.23
N ARG A 10 -13.80 -32.95 -1.66
CA ARG A 10 -12.72 -31.96 -1.78
C ARG A 10 -11.72 -32.41 -2.85
N SER A 11 -12.16 -33.11 -3.89
CA SER A 11 -11.34 -33.23 -5.09
C SER A 11 -10.99 -31.83 -5.59
N LYS A 12 -9.69 -31.59 -5.81
CA LYS A 12 -9.23 -30.31 -6.34
C LYS A 12 -9.78 -30.18 -7.75
N ARG A 13 -10.33 -29.01 -8.09
CA ARG A 13 -10.85 -28.78 -9.44
C ARG A 13 -9.69 -28.75 -10.43
N PRO A 14 -9.84 -29.36 -11.62
CA PRO A 14 -8.83 -29.29 -12.66
C PRO A 14 -8.62 -27.84 -13.11
N LEU A 15 -7.38 -27.47 -13.38
CA LEU A 15 -6.97 -26.15 -13.85
C LEU A 15 -5.90 -26.33 -14.92
N GLY A 16 -6.17 -25.84 -16.13
CA GLY A 16 -5.18 -25.69 -17.20
C GLY A 16 -4.94 -24.21 -17.53
N ALA A 17 -4.02 -23.97 -18.44
CA ALA A 17 -3.53 -22.67 -18.89
C ALA A 17 -4.66 -21.78 -19.43
N ALA A 18 -5.58 -22.32 -20.24
CA ALA A 18 -6.72 -21.55 -20.75
C ALA A 18 -7.58 -20.98 -19.61
N ARG A 19 -7.86 -21.79 -18.60
CA ARG A 19 -8.64 -21.34 -17.44
C ARG A 19 -7.83 -20.42 -16.52
N LEU A 20 -6.50 -20.58 -16.46
CA LEU A 20 -5.60 -19.69 -15.74
C LEU A 20 -5.61 -18.28 -16.37
N ASP A 21 -5.60 -18.18 -17.70
CA ASP A 21 -5.71 -16.92 -18.44
C ASP A 21 -7.05 -16.21 -18.17
N GLU A 22 -8.16 -16.95 -18.21
CA GLU A 22 -9.48 -16.40 -17.87
C GLU A 22 -9.54 -15.85 -16.44
N LEU A 23 -8.90 -16.55 -15.48
CA LEU A 23 -8.79 -16.08 -14.10
C LEU A 23 -7.99 -14.78 -14.00
N ALA A 24 -6.87 -14.69 -14.74
CA ALA A 24 -6.06 -13.49 -14.78
C ALA A 24 -6.81 -12.30 -15.39
N LEU A 25 -7.45 -12.48 -16.55
CA LEU A 25 -8.27 -11.47 -17.20
C LEU A 25 -9.37 -10.94 -16.27
N THR A 26 -10.09 -11.86 -15.62
CA THR A 26 -11.13 -11.48 -14.64
C THR A 26 -10.54 -10.69 -13.46
N TYR A 27 -9.34 -11.06 -13.01
CA TYR A 27 -8.68 -10.39 -11.89
C TYR A 27 -8.26 -8.96 -12.25
N VAL A 28 -7.56 -8.77 -13.37
CA VAL A 28 -7.07 -7.46 -13.81
C VAL A 28 -8.21 -6.54 -14.25
N ALA A 29 -9.31 -7.08 -14.77
CA ALA A 29 -10.52 -6.29 -15.09
C ALA A 29 -11.20 -5.69 -13.85
N ARG A 30 -11.00 -6.29 -12.67
CA ARG A 30 -11.66 -5.86 -11.42
C ARG A 30 -10.75 -5.07 -10.49
N PHE A 31 -9.45 -5.34 -10.52
CA PHE A 31 -8.51 -4.81 -9.54
C PHE A 31 -7.33 -4.13 -10.23
N ALA A 32 -7.04 -2.90 -9.79
CA ALA A 32 -5.70 -2.34 -10.01
C ALA A 32 -4.69 -3.19 -9.21
N THR A 33 -3.75 -3.83 -9.90
CA THR A 33 -2.81 -4.78 -9.34
C THR A 33 -1.43 -4.60 -9.94
N SER A 34 -0.41 -5.04 -9.20
CA SER A 34 0.94 -5.21 -9.73
C SER A 34 1.11 -6.60 -10.34
N ARG A 35 2.18 -6.76 -11.13
CA ARG A 35 2.61 -8.04 -11.67
C ARG A 35 2.79 -9.08 -10.56
N ALA A 36 3.59 -8.76 -9.54
CA ALA A 36 3.86 -9.69 -8.45
C ALA A 36 2.62 -10.08 -7.64
N LYS A 37 1.59 -9.23 -7.58
CA LYS A 37 0.31 -9.57 -6.94
C LYS A 37 -0.53 -10.49 -7.80
N LEU A 38 -0.58 -10.27 -9.11
CA LEU A 38 -1.24 -11.19 -10.05
C LEU A 38 -0.57 -12.57 -9.99
N THR A 39 0.76 -12.65 -10.09
CA THR A 39 1.47 -13.93 -10.02
C THR A 39 1.19 -14.65 -8.71
N ARG A 40 1.24 -13.96 -7.55
CA ARG A 40 0.87 -14.56 -6.26
C ARG A 40 -0.57 -15.08 -6.24
N TYR A 41 -1.50 -14.37 -6.84
CA TYR A 41 -2.89 -14.80 -6.97
C TYR A 41 -3.00 -16.07 -7.82
N LEU A 42 -2.36 -16.11 -8.99
CA LEU A 42 -2.38 -17.25 -9.91
C LEU A 42 -1.69 -18.48 -9.31
N SER A 43 -0.49 -18.31 -8.71
CA SER A 43 0.21 -19.40 -8.04
C SER A 43 -0.61 -20.01 -6.90
N ARG A 44 -1.37 -19.18 -6.16
CA ARG A 44 -2.31 -19.68 -5.16
C ARG A 44 -3.43 -20.51 -5.80
N LYS A 45 -3.97 -20.06 -6.93
CA LYS A 45 -5.01 -20.82 -7.67
C LYS A 45 -4.51 -22.15 -8.19
N VAL A 46 -3.29 -22.20 -8.71
CA VAL A 46 -2.63 -23.47 -9.05
C VAL A 46 -2.54 -24.40 -7.84
N ARG A 47 -2.08 -23.92 -6.67
CA ARG A 47 -1.95 -24.76 -5.46
C ARG A 47 -3.29 -25.29 -4.93
N GLU A 48 -4.35 -24.50 -5.09
CA GLU A 48 -5.74 -24.85 -4.74
C GLU A 48 -6.38 -25.85 -5.72
N SER A 49 -5.74 -26.11 -6.87
CA SER A 49 -6.25 -26.91 -7.98
C SER A 49 -5.39 -28.14 -8.30
N GLU A 50 -5.92 -29.01 -9.16
CA GLU A 50 -5.17 -30.05 -9.84
C GLU A 50 -4.71 -29.49 -11.20
N TRP A 51 -3.40 -29.30 -11.38
CA TRP A 51 -2.86 -28.80 -12.64
C TRP A 51 -2.85 -29.92 -13.67
N ILE A 52 -3.41 -29.69 -14.86
CA ILE A 52 -3.66 -30.74 -15.87
C ILE A 52 -2.82 -30.62 -17.14
N ASP A 53 -2.05 -29.55 -17.31
CA ASP A 53 -1.25 -29.34 -18.50
C ASP A 53 0.20 -29.79 -18.30
N GLU A 54 0.86 -30.14 -19.40
CA GLU A 54 2.27 -30.59 -19.41
C GLU A 54 3.25 -29.45 -19.10
N ILE A 55 2.90 -28.21 -19.44
CA ILE A 55 3.72 -27.04 -19.08
C ILE A 55 3.78 -26.91 -17.56
N ASP A 56 4.97 -26.58 -17.04
CA ASP A 56 5.10 -26.25 -15.62
C ASP A 56 4.16 -25.11 -15.23
N ALA A 57 3.42 -25.32 -14.14
CA ALA A 57 2.35 -24.41 -13.75
C ALA A 57 2.86 -23.02 -13.36
N MET A 58 4.07 -22.90 -12.81
CA MET A 58 4.64 -21.58 -12.48
C MET A 58 5.14 -20.86 -13.72
N THR A 59 5.70 -21.60 -14.68
CA THR A 59 6.02 -21.09 -16.02
C THR A 59 4.77 -20.57 -16.72
N ALA A 60 3.64 -21.29 -16.61
CA ALA A 60 2.36 -20.81 -17.12
C ALA A 60 1.91 -19.50 -16.45
N CYS A 61 2.01 -19.38 -15.12
CA CYS A 61 1.71 -18.14 -14.39
C CYS A 61 2.52 -16.94 -14.88
N GLU A 62 3.84 -17.10 -15.06
CA GLU A 62 4.70 -16.03 -15.58
C GLU A 62 4.32 -15.64 -17.01
N ALA A 63 4.05 -16.62 -17.88
CA ALA A 63 3.61 -16.35 -19.25
C ALA A 63 2.27 -15.60 -19.29
N VAL A 64 1.35 -15.89 -18.35
CA VAL A 64 0.10 -15.12 -18.22
C VAL A 64 0.40 -13.68 -17.80
N ALA A 65 1.26 -13.48 -16.80
CA ALA A 65 1.64 -12.15 -16.33
C ALA A 65 2.30 -11.32 -17.44
N ASP A 66 3.21 -11.92 -18.22
CA ASP A 66 3.82 -11.32 -19.41
C ASP A 66 2.78 -10.88 -20.42
N ARG A 67 1.80 -11.74 -20.74
CA ARG A 67 0.70 -11.37 -21.63
C ARG A 67 -0.11 -10.19 -21.10
N MET A 68 -0.46 -10.19 -19.81
CA MET A 68 -1.23 -9.08 -19.21
C MET A 68 -0.45 -7.76 -19.23
N GLU A 69 0.87 -7.79 -19.08
CA GLU A 69 1.75 -6.63 -19.20
C GLU A 69 1.88 -6.14 -20.65
N GLN A 70 2.08 -7.05 -21.62
CA GLN A 70 2.10 -6.71 -23.05
C GLN A 70 0.80 -6.06 -23.51
N LEU A 71 -0.33 -6.54 -22.99
CA LEU A 71 -1.66 -5.98 -23.25
C LEU A 71 -1.96 -4.70 -22.43
N ARG A 72 -1.00 -4.21 -21.64
CA ARG A 72 -1.10 -3.00 -20.80
C ARG A 72 -2.18 -3.07 -19.73
N TYR A 73 -2.60 -4.27 -19.32
CA TYR A 73 -3.42 -4.46 -18.12
C TYR A 73 -2.59 -4.35 -16.83
N LEU A 74 -1.27 -4.54 -16.94
CA LEU A 74 -0.32 -4.33 -15.85
C LEU A 74 0.67 -3.25 -16.24
N ASP A 75 0.93 -2.36 -15.28
CA ASP A 75 1.99 -1.36 -15.33
C ASP A 75 2.40 -1.07 -13.89
N ASP A 76 3.54 -1.61 -13.47
CA ASP A 76 3.99 -1.53 -12.07
C ASP A 76 4.37 -0.10 -11.68
N ARG A 77 4.87 0.71 -12.62
CA ARG A 77 5.18 2.13 -12.39
C ARG A 77 3.90 2.94 -12.18
N GLN A 78 2.92 2.78 -13.05
CA GLN A 78 1.61 3.42 -12.90
C GLN A 78 0.91 2.97 -11.61
N TYR A 79 0.97 1.67 -11.31
CA TYR A 79 0.44 1.13 -10.06
C TYR A 79 1.13 1.77 -8.84
N ALA A 80 2.44 1.92 -8.87
CA ALA A 80 3.21 2.52 -7.78
C ALA A 80 2.79 3.97 -7.51
N VAL A 81 2.69 4.81 -8.56
CA VAL A 81 2.25 6.21 -8.47
C VAL A 81 0.85 6.29 -7.86
N MET A 82 -0.10 5.52 -8.41
CA MET A 82 -1.48 5.48 -7.92
C MET A 82 -1.53 5.06 -6.43
N ARG A 83 -0.80 3.98 -6.08
CA ARG A 83 -0.82 3.40 -4.74
C ARG A 83 -0.17 4.33 -3.72
N ALA A 84 1.00 4.87 -4.02
CA ALA A 84 1.71 5.84 -3.19
C ALA A 84 0.86 7.09 -2.96
N GLY A 85 0.33 7.70 -4.03
CA GLY A 85 -0.52 8.88 -3.93
C GLY A 85 -1.76 8.65 -3.06
N ALA A 86 -2.43 7.50 -3.19
CA ALA A 86 -3.58 7.15 -2.35
C ALA A 86 -3.20 7.01 -0.86
N MET A 87 -2.02 6.46 -0.56
CA MET A 87 -1.53 6.32 0.82
C MET A 87 -1.13 7.66 1.42
N THR A 88 -0.43 8.51 0.66
CA THR A 88 -0.03 9.86 1.06
C THR A 88 -1.25 10.74 1.35
N ARG A 89 -2.30 10.72 0.50
CA ARG A 89 -3.57 11.42 0.76
C ARG A 89 -4.27 10.95 2.03
N ARG A 90 -4.12 9.68 2.39
CA ARG A 90 -4.58 9.10 3.68
C ARG A 90 -3.65 9.45 4.85
N GLY A 91 -2.63 10.28 4.64
CA GLY A 91 -1.60 10.72 5.59
C GLY A 91 -0.75 9.60 6.16
N LEU A 92 -0.47 8.58 5.36
CA LEU A 92 0.59 7.62 5.67
C LEU A 92 1.92 8.21 5.23
N GLY A 93 2.96 8.06 6.06
CA GLY A 93 4.27 8.59 5.77
C GLY A 93 5.07 7.73 4.79
N VAL A 94 6.13 8.30 4.25
CA VAL A 94 7.02 7.70 3.23
C VAL A 94 7.46 6.28 3.59
N ARG A 95 7.80 6.02 4.86
CA ARG A 95 8.23 4.68 5.27
C ARG A 95 7.15 3.61 5.08
N ARG A 96 5.87 3.97 5.28
CA ARG A 96 4.74 3.08 5.02
C ARG A 96 4.50 2.90 3.52
N VAL A 97 4.66 3.96 2.73
CA VAL A 97 4.57 3.89 1.26
C VAL A 97 5.62 2.92 0.72
N LYS A 98 6.91 3.13 1.05
CA LYS A 98 8.02 2.24 0.66
C LYS A 98 7.75 0.78 1.04
N ALA A 99 7.35 0.54 2.29
CA ALA A 99 7.04 -0.81 2.76
C ALA A 99 5.87 -1.45 1.98
N GLN A 100 4.83 -0.68 1.64
CA GLN A 100 3.71 -1.21 0.90
C GLN A 100 4.07 -1.53 -0.56
N LEU A 101 4.84 -0.67 -1.24
CA LEU A 101 5.29 -0.94 -2.60
C LEU A 101 6.18 -2.17 -2.65
N TYR A 102 7.08 -2.34 -1.67
CA TYR A 102 7.87 -3.56 -1.51
C TYR A 102 6.99 -4.82 -1.32
N VAL A 103 6.00 -4.76 -0.41
CA VAL A 103 5.06 -5.87 -0.20
C VAL A 103 4.23 -6.16 -1.45
N ASP A 104 3.86 -5.13 -2.21
CA ASP A 104 3.17 -5.26 -3.48
C ASP A 104 4.10 -5.79 -4.60
N GLY A 105 5.41 -5.91 -4.33
CA GLY A 105 6.40 -6.51 -5.23
C GLY A 105 6.88 -5.58 -6.33
N ILE A 106 6.78 -4.27 -6.12
CA ILE A 106 7.25 -3.26 -7.08
C ILE A 106 8.76 -3.16 -7.02
N ALA A 107 9.41 -3.20 -8.17
CA ALA A 107 10.85 -3.07 -8.26
C ALA A 107 11.33 -1.64 -7.92
N PRO A 108 12.59 -1.46 -7.48
CA PRO A 108 13.16 -0.13 -7.26
C PRO A 108 13.06 0.78 -8.49
N ALA A 109 13.26 0.23 -9.69
CA ALA A 109 13.17 0.97 -10.96
C ALA A 109 11.78 1.58 -11.21
N ASP A 110 10.72 0.90 -10.77
CA ASP A 110 9.33 1.33 -11.00
C ASP A 110 8.75 2.17 -9.85
N SER A 111 9.38 2.13 -8.68
CA SER A 111 8.90 2.83 -7.47
C SER A 111 9.55 4.20 -7.24
N GLY A 112 10.65 4.53 -7.93
CA GLY A 112 11.43 5.75 -7.70
C GLY A 112 10.57 7.03 -7.71
N GLU A 113 9.91 7.31 -8.83
CA GLU A 113 9.06 8.50 -8.99
C GLU A 113 7.93 8.57 -7.93
N ALA A 114 7.32 7.43 -7.63
CA ALA A 114 6.24 7.35 -6.65
C ALA A 114 6.75 7.64 -5.22
N ILE A 115 7.98 7.24 -4.91
CA ILE A 115 8.66 7.49 -3.65
C ILE A 115 9.06 8.96 -3.54
N GLU A 116 9.68 9.53 -4.57
CA GLU A 116 10.10 10.94 -4.61
C GLU A 116 8.90 11.86 -4.44
N THR A 117 7.79 11.57 -5.13
CA THR A 117 6.53 12.31 -4.97
C THR A 117 6.00 12.21 -3.54
N ALA A 118 6.10 11.04 -2.90
CA ALA A 118 5.67 10.87 -1.51
C ALA A 118 6.59 11.60 -0.52
N GLU A 119 7.89 11.71 -0.83
CA GLU A 119 8.87 12.47 -0.05
C GLU A 119 8.59 13.97 -0.11
N GLY A 120 8.35 14.53 -1.30
CA GLY A 120 7.94 15.93 -1.45
C GLY A 120 6.62 16.27 -0.75
N ALA A 121 5.70 15.30 -0.64
CA ALA A 121 4.43 15.47 0.07
C ALA A 121 4.47 15.05 1.56
N ALA A 122 5.64 14.74 2.13
CA ALA A 122 5.74 14.12 3.45
C ALA A 122 5.19 14.98 4.58
N VAL A 123 5.47 16.29 4.56
CA VAL A 123 4.97 17.23 5.59
C VAL A 123 3.46 17.39 5.48
N THR A 124 2.93 17.66 4.28
CA THR A 124 1.49 17.74 4.05
C THR A 124 0.75 16.47 4.50
N ALA A 125 1.30 15.29 4.21
CA ALA A 125 0.74 14.01 4.66
C ALA A 125 0.73 13.89 6.20
N ALA A 126 1.80 14.33 6.86
CA ALA A 126 1.93 14.32 8.32
C ALA A 126 0.98 15.33 9.00
N VAL A 127 0.83 16.53 8.44
CA VAL A 127 -0.15 17.53 8.90
C VAL A 127 -1.57 16.98 8.76
N GLY A 128 -1.90 16.38 7.61
CA GLY A 128 -3.19 15.72 7.40
C GLY A 128 -3.43 14.57 8.39
N PHE A 129 -2.39 13.81 8.74
CA PHE A 129 -2.45 12.78 9.78
C PHE A 129 -2.73 13.37 11.17
N ALA A 130 -2.00 14.42 11.55
CA ALA A 130 -2.16 15.13 12.81
C ALA A 130 -3.60 15.67 12.96
N ARG A 131 -4.13 16.29 11.89
CA ARG A 131 -5.49 16.84 11.84
C ARG A 131 -6.55 15.76 12.08
N ARG A 132 -6.48 14.64 11.37
CA ARG A 132 -7.42 13.51 11.57
C ARG A 132 -7.33 12.91 12.97
N ARG A 133 -6.17 12.97 13.61
CA ARG A 133 -5.93 12.45 14.96
C ARG A 133 -6.17 13.47 16.07
N ARG A 134 -6.37 14.76 15.74
CA ARG A 134 -6.45 15.88 16.68
C ARG A 134 -5.21 15.97 17.57
N PHE A 135 -4.03 15.88 16.96
CA PHE A 135 -2.73 15.96 17.62
C PHE A 135 -2.07 17.32 17.41
N GLY A 136 -1.19 17.70 18.34
CA GLY A 136 -0.45 18.96 18.33
C GLY A 136 -1.32 20.17 17.99
N PRO A 137 -1.10 20.85 16.85
CA PRO A 137 -1.82 22.07 16.46
C PRO A 137 -3.34 21.89 16.32
N PHE A 138 -3.80 20.65 16.16
CA PHE A 138 -5.22 20.30 16.01
C PHE A 138 -5.85 19.72 17.28
N ALA A 139 -5.14 19.74 18.41
CA ALA A 139 -5.66 19.30 19.69
C ALA A 139 -6.72 20.28 20.22
N VAL A 140 -7.68 19.77 21.00
CA VAL A 140 -8.75 20.60 21.60
C VAL A 140 -8.21 21.44 22.76
N HIS A 141 -7.24 20.90 23.51
CA HIS A 141 -6.59 21.58 24.63
C HIS A 141 -5.08 21.38 24.52
N ALA A 142 -4.33 22.40 24.93
CA ALA A 142 -2.90 22.25 25.15
C ALA A 142 -2.65 21.22 26.26
N SER A 143 -1.62 20.40 26.08
CA SER A 143 -1.19 19.42 27.07
C SER A 143 0.32 19.39 27.13
N ASP A 144 0.86 19.70 28.30
CA ASP A 144 2.29 19.64 28.58
C ASP A 144 2.73 18.27 29.13
N ASP A 145 1.83 17.27 29.11
CA ASP A 145 2.14 15.92 29.59
C ASP A 145 3.17 15.23 28.66
N PRO A 146 4.41 14.97 29.13
CA PRO A 146 5.43 14.31 28.32
C PRO A 146 4.98 12.94 27.80
N LYS A 147 4.20 12.19 28.59
CA LYS A 147 3.72 10.86 28.20
C LYS A 147 2.71 10.94 27.06
N GLN A 148 1.86 11.96 27.06
CA GLN A 148 0.93 12.19 25.95
C GLN A 148 1.71 12.53 24.67
N ARG A 149 2.73 13.39 24.77
CA ARG A 149 3.59 13.74 23.64
C ARG A 149 4.33 12.53 23.07
N GLU A 150 4.91 11.68 23.91
CA GLU A 150 5.54 10.42 23.50
C GLU A 150 4.57 9.49 22.77
N ARG A 151 3.32 9.37 23.24
CA ARG A 151 2.28 8.58 22.58
C ARG A 151 1.93 9.11 21.19
N GLN A 152 1.85 10.44 21.05
CA GLN A 152 1.61 11.08 19.75
C GLN A 152 2.78 10.82 18.79
N ILE A 153 4.03 11.00 19.24
CA ILE A 153 5.24 10.67 18.47
C ILE A 153 5.19 9.21 18.00
N ALA A 154 4.92 8.26 18.91
CA ALA A 154 4.83 6.85 18.57
C ALA A 154 3.74 6.57 17.52
N ALA A 155 2.65 7.33 17.51
CA ALA A 155 1.61 7.20 16.49
C ALA A 155 2.08 7.67 15.10
N PHE A 156 2.84 8.78 15.01
CA PHE A 156 3.46 9.23 13.76
C PHE A 156 4.43 8.18 13.20
N LEU A 157 5.32 7.65 14.05
CA LEU A 157 6.30 6.64 13.62
C LEU A 157 5.61 5.37 13.11
N ARG A 158 4.56 4.91 13.81
CA ARG A 158 3.75 3.78 13.35
C ARG A 158 3.01 4.08 12.05
N ALA A 159 2.63 5.33 11.79
CA ALA A 159 2.05 5.77 10.52
C ALA A 159 3.10 5.98 9.41
N GLY A 160 4.40 5.83 9.71
CA GLY A 160 5.48 5.89 8.72
C GLY A 160 6.12 7.27 8.54
N HIS A 161 5.80 8.21 9.42
CA HIS A 161 6.39 9.56 9.41
C HIS A 161 7.76 9.55 10.09
N SER A 162 8.62 10.50 9.70
CA SER A 162 9.93 10.67 10.35
C SER A 162 9.77 11.28 11.75
N MET A 163 10.74 10.98 12.62
CA MET A 163 10.80 11.59 13.95
C MET A 163 10.90 13.12 13.87
N THR A 164 11.68 13.63 12.92
CA THR A 164 11.88 15.08 12.72
C THR A 164 10.57 15.80 12.41
N ILE A 165 9.80 15.31 11.41
CA ILE A 165 8.51 15.90 11.04
C ILE A 165 7.53 15.81 12.21
N ALA A 166 7.47 14.67 12.89
CA ALA A 166 6.59 14.49 14.05
C ALA A 166 6.90 15.50 15.16
N ARG A 167 8.18 15.72 15.49
CA ARG A 167 8.59 16.68 16.52
C ARG A 167 8.30 18.12 16.13
N ARG A 168 8.53 18.50 14.87
CA ARG A 168 8.22 19.85 14.34
C ARG A 168 6.74 20.14 14.46
N ILE A 169 5.87 19.25 13.95
CA ILE A 169 4.42 19.42 14.04
C ILE A 169 3.95 19.49 15.49
N LEU A 170 4.45 18.61 16.36
CA LEU A 170 4.06 18.57 17.78
C LEU A 170 4.64 19.70 18.63
N ALA A 171 5.52 20.54 18.08
CA ALA A 171 5.98 21.75 18.73
C ALA A 171 5.05 22.94 18.46
N VAL A 172 4.15 22.84 17.47
CA VAL A 172 3.18 23.89 17.15
C VAL A 172 2.06 23.89 18.20
N PRO A 173 1.78 25.03 18.87
CA PRO A 173 0.69 25.15 19.81
C PRO A 173 -0.69 24.90 19.14
N PRO A 174 -1.68 24.38 19.89
CA PRO A 174 -3.04 24.25 19.39
C PRO A 174 -3.60 25.59 18.87
N GLY A 175 -4.13 25.59 17.65
CA GLY A 175 -4.72 26.78 17.02
C GLY A 175 -3.74 27.79 16.42
N ASP A 176 -2.43 27.54 16.49
CA ASP A 176 -1.43 28.41 15.86
C ASP A 176 -1.30 28.12 14.35
N GLU A 177 -2.20 28.70 13.57
CA GLU A 177 -2.26 28.53 12.12
C GLU A 177 -1.04 29.15 11.40
N ALA A 178 -0.46 30.21 11.97
CA ALA A 178 0.70 30.89 11.38
C ALA A 178 1.96 30.01 11.49
N ALA A 179 2.23 29.45 12.68
CA ALA A 179 3.35 28.54 12.87
C ALA A 179 3.20 27.24 12.05
N LEU A 180 1.96 26.80 11.82
CA LEU A 180 1.69 25.66 10.94
C LEU A 180 2.00 25.97 9.47
N ALA A 181 1.68 27.16 8.98
CA ALA A 181 1.96 27.56 7.59
C ALA A 181 3.48 27.61 7.29
N VAL A 182 4.29 28.04 8.26
CA VAL A 182 5.76 28.08 8.14
C VAL A 182 6.36 26.69 7.92
N LEU A 183 5.74 25.63 8.46
CA LEU A 183 6.21 24.25 8.25
C LEU A 183 6.09 23.79 6.79
N ASP A 184 5.13 24.33 6.03
CA ASP A 184 4.95 24.03 4.61
C ASP A 184 5.97 24.82 3.76
N ASP A 185 6.24 26.09 4.10
CA ASP A 185 7.15 26.97 3.34
C ASP A 185 8.64 26.57 3.47
N GLU A 186 9.11 26.17 4.65
CA GLU A 186 10.49 25.70 4.85
C GLU A 186 10.82 24.44 4.04
N THR A 187 9.81 23.71 3.55
CA THR A 187 10.00 22.48 2.77
C THR A 187 9.98 22.70 1.27
N MET A 188 9.63 23.90 0.82
CA MET A 188 9.71 24.32 -0.59
C MET A 188 11.08 24.92 -0.96
N LEU A 189 11.95 25.12 0.04
CA LEU A 189 13.26 25.78 -0.08
C LEU A 189 14.44 24.80 -0.03
N ASP A 190 14.20 23.52 0.27
CA ASP A 190 15.18 22.42 0.27
C ASP A 190 14.90 21.46 -0.90
#